data_AF-A0A8S9N6Y0-F1
#
_entry.id   AF-A0A8S9N6Y0-F1
#
_cell.length_a   1.000
_cell.length_b   1.000
_cell.length_c   1.000
_cell.angle_alpha   90.00
_cell.angle_beta   90.00
_cell.angle_gamma   90.00
#
_symmetry.space_group_name_H-M   'P 1'
#
loop_
_entity.id
_entity.type
_entity.pdbx_description
1 polymer ?
#
loop_
_entity_poly.entity_id
_entity_poly.type
_entity_poly.pdbx_seq_one_letter_code
_entity_poly.pdbx_strand_id
1 'polypeptide(L)' 'MSFKASRFYIVPLFLLELNPGETSGHVQMSNLYASSGRWDTVMEVRAQRVSKKPGCSMTEVDGAVHEFLAGEGLINH' A
#
# COMPACT_ATOMS: atom_id res chain seq x y z
N MET A 1 -4.62 -20.26 -27.27
CA MET A 1 -3.68 -20.31 -26.12
C MET A 1 -3.24 -18.89 -25.78
N SER A 2 -3.64 -18.36 -24.63
CA SER A 2 -2.95 -17.21 -24.04
C SER A 2 -3.14 -17.23 -22.52
N PHE A 3 -2.47 -18.17 -21.85
CA PHE A 3 -2.25 -18.11 -20.42
C PHE A 3 -1.15 -17.09 -20.14
N LYS A 4 -1.44 -15.80 -20.32
CA LYS A 4 -0.65 -14.72 -19.72
C LYS A 4 -1.28 -14.35 -18.38
N ALA A 5 -1.40 -15.31 -17.47
CA ALA A 5 -1.32 -14.98 -16.05
C ALA A 5 0.15 -14.64 -15.79
N SER A 6 0.54 -13.45 -16.25
CA SER A 6 1.87 -12.92 -16.05
C SER A 6 2.11 -12.94 -14.55
N ARG A 7 3.22 -13.57 -14.11
CA ARG A 7 3.60 -13.81 -12.70
C ARG A 7 3.41 -12.59 -11.78
N PHE A 8 3.37 -11.40 -12.36
CA PHE A 8 3.05 -10.12 -11.76
C PHE A 8 1.65 -9.99 -11.14
N TYR A 9 0.61 -10.64 -11.68
CA TYR A 9 -0.77 -10.48 -11.21
C TYR A 9 -1.15 -11.42 -10.06
N ILE A 10 -0.43 -12.54 -9.89
CA ILE A 10 -0.84 -13.62 -8.98
C ILE A 10 -0.74 -13.18 -7.52
N VAL A 11 0.40 -12.60 -7.12
CA VAL A 11 0.62 -12.19 -5.72
C VAL A 11 -0.30 -11.04 -5.31
N PRO A 12 -0.45 -9.95 -6.10
CA PRO A 12 -1.33 -8.85 -5.72
C PRO A 12 -2.81 -9.25 -5.63
N LEU A 13 -3.30 -10.08 -6.56
CA LEU A 13 -4.68 -10.57 -6.53
C LEU A 13 -4.93 -11.48 -5.32
N PHE A 14 -4.00 -12.40 -5.03
CA PHE A 14 -4.11 -13.29 -3.88
C PHE A 14 -4.13 -12.53 -2.54
N LEU A 15 -3.32 -11.46 -2.42
CA LEU A 15 -3.34 -10.61 -1.22
C LEU A 15 -4.67 -9.84 -1.08
N LEU A 16 -5.26 -9.40 -2.19
CA LEU A 16 -6.55 -8.73 -2.21
C LEU A 16 -7.69 -9.69 -1.83
N GLU A 17 -7.64 -10.94 -2.32
CA GLU A 17 -8.61 -11.98 -1.99
C GLU A 17 -8.51 -12.42 -0.52
N LEU A 18 -7.29 -12.56 0.01
CA LEU A 18 -7.07 -12.94 1.41
C LEU A 18 -7.52 -11.86 2.39
N ASN A 19 -7.22 -10.60 2.10
CA ASN A 19 -7.63 -9.49 2.95
C ASN A 19 -7.89 -8.21 2.12
N PRO A 20 -9.15 -8.00 1.68
CA PRO A 20 -9.53 -6.82 0.93
C PRO A 20 -9.39 -5.51 1.73
N GLY A 21 -9.23 -5.59 3.06
CA GLY A 21 -9.00 -4.41 3.91
C GLY A 21 -7.52 -4.04 4.05
N GLU A 22 -6.60 -4.87 3.57
CA GLU A 22 -5.17 -4.61 3.69
C GLU A 22 -4.68 -3.65 2.59
N THR A 23 -3.90 -2.65 3.01
CA THR A 23 -3.43 -1.61 2.08
C THR A 23 -2.36 -2.14 1.14
N SER A 24 -1.62 -3.18 1.56
CA SER A 24 -0.52 -3.76 0.79
C SER A 24 -0.99 -4.35 -0.55
N GLY A 25 -2.13 -5.05 -0.58
CA GLY A 25 -2.72 -5.58 -1.82
C GLY A 25 -3.11 -4.46 -2.80
N HIS A 26 -3.72 -3.39 -2.30
CA HIS A 26 -4.11 -2.23 -3.10
C HIS A 26 -2.91 -1.50 -3.70
N VAL A 27 -1.84 -1.31 -2.92
CA VAL A 27 -0.59 -0.69 -3.40
C VAL A 27 0.06 -1.53 -4.50
N GLN A 28 0.11 -2.85 -4.31
CA GLN A 28 0.69 -3.74 -5.33
C GLN A 28 -0.14 -3.76 -6.62
N MET A 29 -1.47 -3.78 -6.52
CA MET A 29 -2.37 -3.67 -7.68
C MET A 29 -2.19 -2.33 -8.41
N SER A 30 -2.08 -1.22 -7.67
CA SER A 30 -1.80 0.10 -8.24
C SER A 30 -0.46 0.12 -8.99
N ASN A 31 0.61 -0.43 -8.41
CA ASN A 31 1.91 -0.51 -9.06
C ASN A 31 1.88 -1.37 -10.34
N LEU A 32 1.08 -2.42 -10.34
CA LEU A 32 0.90 -3.30 -11.49
C LEU A 32 0.08 -2.65 -12.61
N TYR A 33 -0.95 -1.86 -12.28
CA TYR A 33 -1.62 -1.02 -13.28
C TYR A 33 -0.70 0.09 -13.81
N ALA A 34 0.16 0.67 -12.97
CA ALA A 34 1.14 1.66 -13.39
C ALA A 34 2.18 1.06 -14.36
N SER A 35 2.69 -0.15 -14.08
CA SER A 35 3.66 -0.82 -14.97
C SER A 35 3.07 -1.23 -16.32
N SER A 36 1.74 -1.32 -16.41
CA SER A 36 1.00 -1.55 -17.66
C SER A 36 0.44 -0.27 -18.29
N GLY A 37 0.82 0.91 -17.78
CA GLY A 37 0.42 2.22 -18.32
C GLY A 37 -1.05 2.60 -18.09
N ARG A 38 -1.77 1.84 -17.24
CA ARG A 38 -3.21 2.02 -16.96
C ARG A 38 -3.45 3.05 -15.86
N TRP A 39 -3.09 4.31 -16.12
CA TRP A 39 -3.12 5.38 -15.12
C TRP A 39 -4.52 5.70 -14.57
N ASP A 40 -5.59 5.53 -15.37
CA ASP A 40 -6.96 5.73 -14.89
C ASP A 40 -7.32 4.70 -13.79
N THR A 41 -6.96 3.43 -14.01
CA THR A 41 -7.15 2.37 -13.01
C THR A 41 -6.23 2.58 -11.79
N VAL A 42 -5.04 3.14 -11.97
CA VAL A 42 -4.16 3.54 -10.85
C VAL A 42 -4.85 4.56 -9.96
N MET A 43 -5.51 5.57 -10.54
CA MET A 43 -6.23 6.59 -9.77
C MET A 43 -7.44 6.00 -9.03
N GLU A 44 -8.20 5.12 -9.68
CA GLU A 44 -9.34 4.44 -9.07
C GLU A 44 -8.93 3.59 -7.85
N VAL A 45 -7.89 2.78 -7.99
CA VAL A 45 -7.37 1.94 -6.90
C VAL A 45 -6.80 2.79 -5.76
N ARG A 46 -6.21 3.96 -6.05
CA ARG A 46 -5.71 4.89 -5.03
C ARG A 46 -6.83 5.68 -4.35
N ALA A 47 -7.96 5.89 -5.02
CA ALA A 47 -9.13 6.57 -4.47
C ALA A 47 -9.88 5.69 -3.46
N GLN A 48 -9.73 4.36 -3.54
CA GLN A 48 -10.15 3.45 -2.49
C GLN A 48 -9.27 3.68 -1.25
N ARG A 49 -9.75 4.55 -0.34
CA ARG A 49 -9.05 4.94 0.88
C ARG A 49 -8.98 3.74 1.84
N VAL A 50 -7.95 2.93 1.69
CA VAL A 50 -7.63 1.91 2.69
C VAL A 50 -6.98 2.59 3.89
N SER A 51 -7.52 2.35 5.08
CA SER A 51 -6.92 2.83 6.32
C SER A 51 -5.57 2.16 6.51
N LYS A 52 -4.50 2.95 6.37
CA LYS A 52 -3.14 2.48 6.64
C LYS A 52 -2.92 2.49 8.14
N LYS A 53 -2.32 1.42 8.68
CA LYS A 53 -1.75 1.48 10.02
C LYS A 53 -0.66 2.57 10.02
N PRO A 54 -0.64 3.45 11.04
CA PRO A 54 0.44 4.41 11.19
C PRO A 54 1.80 3.71 11.19
N GLY A 55 2.78 4.32 10.53
CA GLY A 55 4.17 3.91 10.63
C GLY A 55 4.81 4.52 11.86
N CYS A 56 5.72 3.78 12.49
CA CYS A 56 6.63 4.31 13.51
C CYS A 56 8.06 4.09 13.04
N SER A 57 8.92 5.08 13.25
CA SER A 57 10.36 4.95 13.12
C SER A 57 11.04 5.62 14.31
N MET A 58 12.22 5.12 14.69
CA MET A 58 12.95 5.59 15.85
C MET A 58 14.40 5.85 15.46
N THR A 59 14.98 6.97 15.90
CA THR A 59 16.39 7.30 15.67
C THR A 59 17.05 7.73 16.98
N GLU A 60 18.27 7.24 17.23
CA GLU A 60 19.08 7.62 18.39
C GLU A 60 20.12 8.67 18.00
N VAL A 61 20.19 9.78 18.73
CA VAL A 61 21.17 10.85 18.56
C VAL A 61 21.66 11.26 19.94
N ASP A 62 22.97 11.26 20.16
CA ASP A 62 23.60 11.64 21.44
C ASP A 62 23.03 10.90 22.67
N GLY A 63 22.66 9.62 22.50
CA GLY A 63 22.05 8.80 23.55
C GLY A 63 20.57 9.09 23.83
N ALA A 64 19.95 10.00 23.07
CA ALA A 64 18.53 10.30 23.14
C ALA A 64 17.77 9.62 21.98
N VAL A 65 16.67 8.96 22.33
CA VAL A 65 15.79 8.26 21.40
C VAL A 65 14.67 9.19 20.95
N HIS A 66 14.51 9.34 19.64
CA HIS A 66 13.47 10.15 19.01
C HIS A 66 12.53 9.25 18.19
N GLU A 67 11.23 9.31 18.46
CA GLU A 67 10.19 8.57 17.76
C GLU A 67 9.46 9.46 16.75
N PHE A 68 9.22 8.93 15.56
CA PHE A 68 8.52 9.60 14.47
C PHE A 68 7.33 8.74 14.03
N LEU A 69 6.12 9.29 14.17
CA LEU A 69 4.88 8.66 13.75
C LEU A 69 4.42 9.22 12.40
N ALA A 70 4.12 8.34 11.45
CA ALA A 70 3.63 8.70 10.12
C ALA A 70 2.20 8.18 9.94
N GLY A 71 1.26 9.07 9.64
CA GLY A 71 -0.13 8.68 9.36
C GLY A 71 -1.06 8.64 10.57
N GLU A 72 -0.63 9.10 11.75
CA GLU A 72 -1.57 9.62 12.75
C GLU A 72 -2.17 10.92 12.21
N GLY A 73 -3.46 10.89 11.88
CA GLY A 73 -4.23 12.13 11.91
C GLY A 73 -4.29 12.56 13.37
N LEU A 74 -3.84 13.78 13.68
CA LEU A 74 -4.07 14.43 14.97
C LEU A 74 -5.53 14.20 15.37
N ILE A 75 -5.78 13.23 16.25
CA ILE A 75 -7.01 13.16 17.01
C ILE A 75 -6.97 14.39 17.89
N ASN A 76 -7.85 15.34 17.58
CA ASN A 76 -8.08 16.49 18.46
C ASN A 76 -8.39 15.96 19.88
N HIS A 77 -7.80 16.68 20.83
CA HIS A 77 -7.95 16.62 22.28
C HIS A 77 -9.20 15.93 22.84
#